data_AF-W1VBR7-F1
#
_entry.id   AF-W1VBR7-F1
#
_cell.length_a   1.000
_cell.length_b   1.000
_cell.length_c   1.000
_cell.angle_alpha   90.00
_cell.angle_beta   90.00
_cell.angle_gamma   90.00
#
_symmetry.space_group_name_H-M   'P 1'
#
loop_
_entity.id
_entity.type
_entity.pdbx_description
1 polymer ?
#
loop_
_entity_poly.entity_id
_entity_poly.type
_entity_poly.pdbx_seq_one_letter_code
_entity_poly.pdbx_strand_id
1 'polypeptide(L)'
;LEASHRANTFTLAEQLEERTGLEARVSILGYVQRGGTPNAADRLLGTRLGVAGAQAVEDGKFGVMVADRGHGTELVPLKKVAGKVKYVPADHEWIQAARAVGTSFGD
;
A
#
# COMPACT_ATOMS: atom_id res chain seq x y z
N LEU A 1 -3.42 22.04 3.84
CA LEU A 1 -2.49 20.90 3.82
C LEU A 1 -2.06 20.52 2.41
N GLU A 2 -2.98 20.20 1.48
CA GLU A 2 -2.62 19.76 0.12
C GLU A 2 -1.78 20.77 -0.68
N ALA A 3 -2.08 22.07 -0.60
CA ALA A 3 -1.29 23.11 -1.26
C ALA A 3 0.16 23.22 -0.72
N SER A 4 0.36 22.95 0.57
CA SER A 4 1.68 22.97 1.22
C SER A 4 2.52 21.75 0.81
N HIS A 5 1.90 20.59 0.63
CA HIS A 5 2.63 19.36 0.26
C HIS A 5 3.13 19.37 -1.20
N ARG A 6 2.48 20.13 -2.08
CA ARG A 6 2.86 20.20 -3.50
C ARG A 6 4.23 20.86 -3.70
N ALA A 7 4.59 21.81 -2.83
CA ALA A 7 5.87 22.50 -2.87
C ALA A 7 7.03 21.62 -2.37
N ASN A 8 6.76 20.70 -1.42
CA ASN A 8 7.81 19.90 -0.76
C ASN A 8 8.70 19.13 -1.75
N THR A 9 8.14 18.54 -2.80
CA THR A 9 8.91 17.77 -3.78
C THR A 9 9.85 18.66 -4.60
N PHE A 10 9.44 19.89 -4.91
CA PHE A 10 10.27 20.87 -5.62
C PHE A 10 11.34 21.46 -4.70
N THR A 11 10.97 21.81 -3.46
CA THR A 11 11.93 22.26 -2.44
C THR A 11 13.00 21.20 -2.18
N LEU A 12 12.63 19.91 -2.14
CA LEU A 12 13.61 18.83 -2.00
C LEU A 12 14.55 18.75 -3.20
N ALA A 13 14.03 18.90 -4.43
CA ALA A 13 14.86 18.91 -5.63
C ALA A 13 15.87 20.07 -5.57
N GLU A 14 15.42 21.29 -5.29
CA GLU A 14 16.29 22.46 -5.11
C GLU A 14 17.39 22.21 -4.06
N GLN A 15 17.02 21.67 -2.89
CA GLN A 15 17.97 21.34 -1.83
C GLN A 15 18.98 20.25 -2.24
N LEU A 16 18.58 19.31 -3.09
CA LEU A 16 19.49 18.30 -3.63
C LEU A 16 20.47 18.94 -4.61
N GLU A 17 19.98 19.77 -5.55
CA GLU A 17 20.85 20.46 -6.52
C GLU A 17 21.89 21.34 -5.81
N GLU A 18 21.47 22.11 -4.79
CA GLU A 18 22.37 22.95 -3.98
C GLU A 18 23.46 22.13 -3.27
N ARG A 19 23.12 20.95 -2.76
CA ARG A 19 24.04 20.12 -1.97
C ARG A 19 24.95 19.24 -2.81
N THR A 20 24.48 18.79 -3.98
CA THR A 20 25.22 17.82 -4.80
C THR A 20 25.83 18.46 -6.05
N GLY A 21 25.35 19.63 -6.48
CA GLY A 21 25.75 20.26 -7.74
C GLY A 21 25.27 19.50 -8.98
N LEU A 22 24.27 18.61 -8.83
CA LEU A 22 23.72 17.78 -9.89
C LEU A 22 22.29 18.21 -10.19
N GLU A 23 21.88 18.19 -11.46
CA GLU A 23 20.49 18.50 -11.86
C GLU A 23 19.52 17.46 -11.28
N ALA A 24 18.41 17.92 -10.69
CA ALA A 24 17.35 17.10 -10.12
C ALA A 24 16.01 17.42 -10.80
N ARG A 25 15.31 16.37 -11.25
CA ARG A 25 14.00 16.51 -11.91
C ARG A 25 12.89 15.91 -11.09
N VAL A 26 11.83 16.69 -10.87
CA VAL A 26 10.62 16.24 -10.18
C VAL A 26 9.68 15.57 -11.17
N SER A 27 9.21 14.37 -10.83
CA SER A 27 8.15 13.66 -11.56
C SER A 27 7.03 13.25 -10.62
N ILE A 28 5.84 13.80 -10.83
CA ILE A 28 4.64 13.49 -10.05
C ILE A 28 3.78 12.49 -10.84
N LEU A 29 3.79 11.22 -10.43
CA LEU A 29 3.12 10.14 -11.17
C LEU A 29 1.59 10.30 -11.21
N GLY A 30 0.96 10.77 -10.13
CA GLY A 30 -0.49 11.00 -10.09
C GLY A 30 -1.31 9.74 -10.38
N TYR A 31 -2.34 9.89 -11.22
CA TYR A 31 -3.36 8.86 -11.52
C TYR A 31 -2.83 7.60 -12.21
N VAL A 32 -1.66 7.65 -12.85
CA VAL A 32 -1.09 6.49 -13.54
C VAL A 32 -0.91 5.29 -12.62
N GLN A 33 -0.67 5.53 -11.32
CA GLN A 33 -0.50 4.51 -10.29
C GLN A 33 -1.77 3.71 -9.98
N ARG A 34 -2.95 4.21 -10.38
CA ARG A 34 -4.25 3.54 -10.18
C ARG A 34 -4.84 2.97 -11.48
N GLY A 35 -4.17 3.19 -12.60
CA GLY A 35 -4.58 2.71 -13.92
C GLY A 35 -3.75 1.51 -14.40
N GLY A 36 -3.92 1.18 -15.67
CA GLY A 36 -3.20 0.09 -16.32
C GLY A 36 -3.90 -1.27 -16.19
N THR A 37 -3.30 -2.28 -16.83
CA THR A 37 -3.83 -3.65 -16.79
C THR A 37 -3.28 -4.36 -15.54
N PRO A 38 -4.13 -5.02 -14.72
CA PRO A 38 -3.66 -5.78 -13.56
C PRO A 38 -2.59 -6.81 -13.95
N ASN A 39 -1.58 -6.94 -13.10
CA ASN A 39 -0.52 -7.94 -13.30
C ASN A 39 -1.04 -9.36 -13.00
N ALA A 40 -0.22 -10.38 -13.25
CA ALA A 40 -0.62 -11.77 -13.04
C ALA A 40 -1.01 -12.07 -11.58
N ALA A 41 -0.27 -11.52 -10.61
CA ALA A 41 -0.55 -11.71 -9.19
C ALA A 41 -1.88 -11.06 -8.79
N ASP A 42 -2.16 -9.84 -9.25
CA ASP A 42 -3.43 -9.14 -8.98
C ASP A 42 -4.63 -9.91 -9.55
N ARG A 43 -4.48 -10.47 -10.76
CA ARG A 43 -5.53 -11.29 -11.38
C ARG A 43 -5.81 -12.54 -10.54
N LEU A 44 -4.76 -13.28 -10.18
CA LEU A 44 -4.90 -14.49 -9.36
C LEU A 44 -5.49 -14.18 -7.98
N LEU A 45 -5.03 -13.10 -7.34
CA LEU A 45 -5.55 -12.63 -6.06
C LEU A 45 -7.05 -12.27 -6.19
N GLY A 46 -7.41 -11.47 -7.18
CA GLY A 46 -8.79 -11.07 -7.44
C GLY A 46 -9.71 -12.26 -7.69
N THR A 47 -9.29 -13.21 -8.53
CA THR A 47 -10.03 -14.46 -8.78
C THR A 47 -10.23 -15.26 -7.50
N ARG A 48 -9.17 -15.48 -6.72
CA ARG A 48 -9.23 -16.27 -5.48
C ARG A 48 -10.15 -15.63 -4.44
N LEU A 49 -10.04 -14.32 -4.23
CA LEU A 49 -10.90 -13.59 -3.31
C LEU A 49 -12.36 -13.57 -3.79
N GLY A 50 -12.57 -13.41 -5.10
CA GLY A 50 -13.91 -13.42 -5.71
C GLY A 50 -14.62 -14.76 -5.56
N VAL A 51 -13.92 -15.87 -5.81
CA VAL A 51 -14.46 -17.24 -5.63
C VAL A 51 -14.84 -17.48 -4.17
N ALA A 52 -13.94 -17.17 -3.23
CA ALA A 52 -14.23 -17.32 -1.80
C ALA A 52 -15.38 -16.42 -1.33
N GLY A 53 -15.51 -15.22 -1.91
CA GLY A 53 -16.62 -14.31 -1.64
C GLY A 53 -17.96 -14.86 -2.13
N ALA A 54 -17.98 -15.40 -3.36
CA ALA A 54 -19.17 -16.04 -3.93
C ALA A 54 -19.61 -17.25 -3.09
N GLN A 55 -18.66 -18.10 -2.67
CA GLN A 55 -18.95 -19.23 -1.78
C GLN A 55 -19.51 -18.78 -0.43
N ALA A 56 -18.98 -17.71 0.15
CA ALA A 56 -19.50 -17.17 1.41
C ALA A 56 -20.96 -16.71 1.27
N VAL A 57 -21.33 -16.12 0.12
CA VAL A 57 -22.71 -15.73 -0.17
C VAL A 57 -23.61 -16.96 -0.32
N GLU A 58 -23.18 -17.98 -1.07
CA GLU A 58 -23.90 -19.25 -1.21
C GLU A 58 -24.15 -19.93 0.14
N ASP A 59 -23.15 -19.90 1.02
CA ASP A 59 -23.23 -20.43 2.39
C ASP A 59 -24.05 -19.55 3.36
N GLY A 60 -24.59 -18.41 2.92
CA GLY A 60 -25.34 -17.47 3.76
C GLY A 60 -24.49 -16.71 4.79
N LYS A 61 -23.17 -16.64 4.61
CA LYS A 61 -22.22 -15.98 5.52
C LYS A 61 -22.04 -14.51 5.14
N PHE A 62 -22.86 -13.65 5.75
CA PHE A 62 -22.81 -12.19 5.54
C PHE A 62 -22.08 -11.44 6.66
N GLY A 63 -21.79 -10.15 6.42
CA GLY A 63 -21.13 -9.29 7.42
C GLY A 63 -19.64 -9.60 7.61
N VAL A 64 -19.02 -10.24 6.62
CA VAL A 64 -17.60 -10.65 6.61
C VAL A 64 -16.87 -10.07 5.39
N MET A 65 -15.56 -9.90 5.52
CA MET A 65 -14.62 -9.63 4.45
C MET A 65 -13.81 -10.91 4.16
N VAL A 66 -13.50 -11.19 2.90
CA VAL A 66 -12.54 -12.24 2.56
C VAL A 66 -11.12 -11.67 2.66
N ALA A 67 -10.28 -12.27 3.50
CA ALA A 67 -8.87 -11.93 3.63
C ALA A 67 -8.01 -12.99 2.95
N ASP A 68 -6.93 -12.55 2.30
CA ASP A 68 -5.85 -13.43 1.89
C ASP A 68 -4.91 -13.70 3.07
N ARG A 69 -4.66 -14.97 3.40
CA ARG A 69 -3.73 -15.37 4.47
C ARG A 69 -2.93 -16.61 4.07
N GLY A 70 -1.62 -16.42 3.94
CA GLY A 70 -0.70 -17.49 3.56
C GLY A 70 -1.10 -18.09 2.22
N HIS A 71 -1.40 -19.39 2.21
CA HIS A 71 -1.80 -20.11 1.00
C HIS A 71 -3.32 -20.15 0.76
N GLY A 72 -4.14 -19.48 1.58
CA GLY A 72 -5.61 -19.59 1.53
C GLY A 72 -6.37 -18.28 1.79
N THR A 73 -7.70 -18.40 1.89
CA THR A 73 -8.60 -17.29 2.20
C THR A 73 -9.32 -17.52 3.53
N GLU A 74 -9.55 -16.44 4.28
CA GLU A 74 -10.23 -16.47 5.58
C GLU A 74 -11.37 -15.45 5.62
N LEU A 75 -12.51 -15.81 6.21
CA LEU A 75 -13.61 -14.88 6.45
C LEU A 75 -13.38 -14.11 7.76
N VAL A 76 -13.27 -12.79 7.65
CA VAL A 76 -13.02 -11.89 8.78
C VAL A 76 -14.27 -11.04 9.02
N PRO A 77 -14.87 -11.05 10.23
CA PRO A 77 -16.02 -10.20 10.53
C PRO A 77 -15.72 -8.72 10.29
N LEU A 78 -16.59 -8.01 9.57
CA LEU A 78 -16.41 -6.60 9.22
C LEU A 78 -16.21 -5.72 10.46
N LYS A 79 -16.91 -6.03 11.57
CA LYS A 79 -16.74 -5.33 12.87
C LYS A 79 -15.29 -5.32 13.41
N LYS A 80 -14.45 -6.27 12.98
CA LYS A 80 -13.05 -6.32 13.40
C LYS A 80 -12.16 -5.35 12.62
N VAL A 81 -12.55 -4.97 11.40
CA VAL A 81 -11.71 -4.23 10.45
C VAL A 81 -12.29 -2.86 10.06
N ALA A 82 -13.61 -2.72 10.03
CA ALA A 82 -14.28 -1.48 9.65
C ALA A 82 -13.90 -0.35 10.61
N GLY A 83 -13.50 0.79 10.04
CA GLY A 83 -13.08 1.97 10.79
C GLY A 83 -11.72 1.86 11.49
N LYS A 84 -10.95 0.79 11.26
CA LYS A 84 -9.62 0.62 11.86
C LYS A 84 -8.53 0.78 10.82
N VAL A 85 -7.52 1.58 11.16
CA VAL A 85 -6.28 1.66 10.39
C VAL A 85 -5.33 0.56 10.90
N LYS A 86 -4.86 -0.28 9.98
CA LYS A 86 -3.83 -1.29 10.29
C LYS A 86 -2.46 -0.63 10.15
N TYR A 87 -1.91 -0.15 11.26
CA TYR A 87 -0.53 0.36 11.29
C TYR A 87 0.48 -0.79 11.16
N VAL A 88 1.63 -0.47 10.58
CA VAL A 88 2.81 -1.36 10.64
C VAL A 88 3.50 -1.07 11.99
N PRO A 89 3.71 -2.09 12.85
CA PRO A 89 4.47 -1.90 14.10
C PRO A 89 5.88 -1.38 13.82
N ALA A 90 6.38 -0.46 14.65
CA ALA A 90 7.71 0.13 14.46
C ALA A 90 8.85 -0.90 14.57
N ASP A 91 8.62 -1.97 15.32
CA ASP A 91 9.52 -3.10 15.52
C ASP A 91 9.32 -4.24 14.50
N HIS A 92 8.46 -4.05 13.49
CA HIS A 92 8.21 -5.07 12.46
C HIS A 92 9.49 -5.42 11.67
N GLU A 93 9.68 -6.70 11.36
CA GLU A 93 10.93 -7.22 10.75
C GLU A 93 11.30 -6.45 9.47
N TRP A 94 10.31 -6.09 8.64
CA TRP A 94 10.54 -5.33 7.40
C TRP A 94 11.02 -3.90 7.64
N ILE A 95 10.59 -3.25 8.73
CA ILE A 95 11.12 -1.94 9.09
C ILE A 95 12.59 -2.10 9.52
N GLN A 96 12.88 -3.11 10.33
CA GLN A 96 14.25 -3.39 10.75
C GLN A 96 15.15 -3.71 9.55
N ALA A 97 14.68 -4.56 8.63
CA ALA A 97 15.42 -4.92 7.41
C ALA A 97 15.65 -3.71 6.49
N ALA A 98 14.64 -2.87 6.29
CA ALA A 98 14.77 -1.64 5.50
C ALA A 98 15.82 -0.71 6.11
N ARG A 99 15.82 -0.51 7.44
CA ARG A 99 16.83 0.29 8.13
C ARG A 99 18.22 -0.34 8.05
N ALA A 100 18.32 -1.66 8.14
CA ALA A 100 19.60 -2.37 8.03
C ALA A 100 20.27 -2.17 6.65
N VAL A 101 19.49 -1.94 5.59
CA VAL A 101 20.02 -1.60 4.25
C VAL A 101 20.14 -0.09 4.01
N GLY A 102 20.01 0.73 5.06
CA GLY A 102 20.17 2.19 4.99
C GLY A 102 18.94 2.95 4.51
N THR A 103 17.76 2.33 4.45
CA THR A 103 16.51 3.04 4.15
C THR A 103 16.12 3.93 5.32
N SER A 104 15.94 5.23 5.06
CA SER A 104 15.37 6.19 6.02
C SER A 104 13.87 6.35 5.79
N PHE A 105 13.10 6.47 6.89
CA PHE A 105 11.65 6.70 6.85
C PHE A 105 11.27 8.15 7.18
N GLY A 106 12.26 9.03 7.38
CA GLY A 106 12.03 10.45 7.68
C GLY A 106 11.49 10.71 9.09
N ASP A 107 11.70 9.76 10.01
CA ASP A 107 11.48 9.88 11.45
C ASP A 107 12.73 10.34 12.20
#